data_AF-A0A258EZF3-F1
#
_entry.id   AF-A0A258EZF3-F1
#
_cell.length_a   1.000
_cell.length_b   1.000
_cell.length_c   1.000
_cell.angle_alpha   90.00
_cell.angle_beta   90.00
_cell.angle_gamma   90.00
#
_symmetry.space_group_name_H-M   'P 1'
#
loop_
_entity.id
_entity.type
_entity.pdbx_description
1 polymer ?
#
loop_
_entity_poly.entity_id
_entity_poly.type
_entity_poly.pdbx_seq_one_letter_code
_entity_poly.pdbx_strand_id
1 'polypeptide(L)'
;MKGSNTYKQAFWFTIINYLGVIIGAVSTVFIYPYDKEFLGMVRYVDSIAQLLFPVMVFGGAQALIHFYPSLSEDNKRQLFKYGMTTILLVSFVILLLLIVGNTFIEWENYKYLFYAFPIGFVLAFVELFRRQATNIEKLEVPTFYEKIIPKIERVRKGITHHLFLLRNKTKKTLTR
;
A
#
# COMPACT_ATOMS: atom_id res chain seq x y z
N MET A 1 3.20 -5.41 -35.98
CA MET A 1 2.30 -4.29 -35.61
C MET A 1 2.00 -4.34 -34.11
N LYS A 2 2.78 -3.63 -33.27
CA LYS A 2 2.73 -3.67 -31.78
C LYS A 2 2.29 -2.32 -31.16
N GLY A 3 1.53 -1.50 -31.91
CA GLY A 3 1.29 -0.08 -31.58
C GLY A 3 -0.01 0.21 -30.81
N SER A 4 -1.13 -0.44 -31.13
CA SER A 4 -2.44 -0.07 -30.57
C SER A 4 -2.62 -0.43 -29.10
N ASN A 5 -1.97 -1.50 -28.63
CA ASN A 5 -2.03 -1.90 -27.23
C ASN A 5 -1.30 -0.91 -26.34
N THR A 6 -0.12 -0.43 -26.72
CA THR A 6 0.68 0.53 -25.95
C THR A 6 -0.07 1.84 -25.66
N TYR A 7 -0.78 2.40 -26.64
CA TYR A 7 -1.59 3.60 -26.43
C TYR A 7 -2.75 3.37 -25.46
N LYS A 8 -3.41 2.21 -25.53
CA LYS A 8 -4.44 1.82 -24.55
C LYS A 8 -3.84 1.68 -23.16
N GLN A 9 -2.65 1.07 -23.02
CA GLN A 9 -1.98 0.94 -21.72
C GLN A 9 -1.65 2.32 -21.12
N ALA A 10 -1.06 3.21 -21.92
CA ALA A 10 -0.70 4.56 -21.49
C ALA A 10 -1.94 5.38 -21.09
N PHE A 11 -3.04 5.24 -21.84
CA PHE A 11 -4.31 5.88 -21.53
C PHE A 11 -4.90 5.41 -20.20
N TRP A 12 -5.00 4.09 -20.01
CA TRP A 12 -5.51 3.50 -18.77
C TRP A 12 -4.61 3.83 -17.57
N PHE A 13 -3.30 3.74 -17.74
CA PHE A 13 -2.32 4.16 -16.74
C PHE A 13 -2.56 5.62 -16.31
N THR A 14 -2.77 6.53 -17.27
CA THR A 14 -3.01 7.94 -16.97
C THR A 14 -4.32 8.15 -16.23
N ILE A 15 -5.42 7.53 -16.66
CA ILE A 15 -6.71 7.60 -15.97
C ILE A 15 -6.60 7.11 -14.53
N ILE A 16 -6.00 5.95 -14.32
CA ILE A 16 -5.78 5.34 -13.00
C ILE A 16 -5.01 6.29 -12.08
N ASN A 17 -3.96 6.92 -12.62
CA ASN A 17 -3.16 7.90 -11.88
C ASN A 17 -3.97 9.14 -11.49
N TYR A 18 -4.67 9.76 -12.43
CA TYR A 18 -5.45 10.97 -12.19
C TYR A 18 -6.60 10.73 -11.21
N LEU A 19 -7.33 9.63 -11.35
CA LEU A 19 -8.38 9.24 -10.39
C LEU A 19 -7.80 9.06 -8.99
N GLY A 20 -6.64 8.41 -8.88
CA GLY A 20 -5.94 8.29 -7.61
C GLY A 20 -5.62 9.66 -7.00
N VAL A 21 -5.10 10.60 -7.78
CA VAL A 21 -4.79 11.96 -7.31
C VAL A 21 -6.04 12.68 -6.84
N ILE A 22 -7.12 12.66 -7.63
CA ILE A 22 -8.40 13.30 -7.29
C ILE A 22 -8.96 12.74 -5.98
N ILE A 23 -8.98 11.42 -5.80
CA ILE A 23 -9.46 10.80 -4.55
C ILE A 23 -8.61 11.26 -3.34
N GLY A 24 -7.29 11.33 -3.50
CA GLY A 24 -6.39 11.79 -2.44
C GLY A 24 -6.59 13.26 -2.09
N ALA A 25 -6.75 14.11 -3.11
CA ALA A 25 -7.00 15.53 -2.96
C ALA A 25 -8.35 15.80 -2.28
N VAL A 26 -9.42 15.13 -2.74
CA VAL A 26 -10.75 15.24 -2.13
C VAL A 26 -10.73 14.79 -0.67
N SER A 27 -10.05 13.70 -0.35
CA SER A 27 -9.92 13.25 1.05
C SER A 27 -9.19 14.28 1.91
N THR A 28 -8.15 14.91 1.37
CA THR A 28 -7.35 15.90 2.12
C THR A 28 -8.08 17.22 2.33
N VAL A 29 -8.83 17.68 1.32
CA VAL A 29 -9.53 18.96 1.35
C VAL A 29 -10.87 18.87 2.07
N PHE A 30 -11.58 17.74 2.00
CA PHE A 30 -12.95 17.62 2.53
C PHE A 30 -13.10 16.68 3.72
N ILE A 31 -12.16 15.80 4.02
CA ILE A 31 -12.30 14.85 5.16
C ILE A 31 -11.40 15.28 6.31
N TYR A 32 -10.14 15.58 6.03
CA TYR A 32 -9.14 15.83 7.06
C TYR A 32 -9.17 17.20 7.78
N PRO A 33 -9.78 18.29 7.27
CA PRO A 33 -9.86 19.55 8.04
C PRO A 33 -10.77 19.45 9.27
N TYR A 34 -11.68 18.47 9.29
CA TYR A 34 -12.65 18.27 10.37
C TYR A 34 -12.06 17.56 11.59
N ASP A 35 -10.88 16.94 11.46
CA ASP A 35 -10.15 16.29 12.55
C ASP A 35 -8.63 16.32 12.29
N LYS A 36 -7.99 17.39 12.79
CA LYS A 36 -6.54 17.64 12.59
C LYS A 36 -5.68 16.65 13.36
N GLU A 37 -6.15 16.15 14.50
CA GLU A 37 -5.43 15.15 15.29
C GLU A 37 -5.40 13.82 14.52
N PHE A 38 -6.55 13.36 14.03
CA PHE A 38 -6.62 12.17 13.19
C PHE A 38 -5.74 12.28 11.94
N LEU A 39 -5.71 13.44 11.28
CA LEU A 39 -4.81 13.68 10.15
C LEU A 39 -3.34 13.51 10.55
N GLY A 40 -2.93 14.09 11.68
CA GLY A 40 -1.58 13.94 12.22
C GLY A 40 -1.23 12.46 12.44
N MET A 41 -2.15 11.71 13.02
CA MET A 41 -1.97 10.28 13.27
C MET A 41 -1.81 9.46 11.99
N VAL A 42 -2.69 9.68 11.01
CA VAL A 42 -2.63 8.98 9.72
C VAL A 42 -1.31 9.27 9.00
N ARG A 43 -0.86 10.53 8.98
CA ARG A 43 0.41 10.91 8.34
C ARG A 43 1.62 10.34 9.07
N TYR A 44 1.58 10.29 10.40
CA TYR A 44 2.64 9.68 11.19
C TYR A 44 2.78 8.19 10.90
N VAL A 45 1.66 7.45 10.93
CA VAL A 45 1.62 6.02 10.57
C VAL A 45 2.08 5.79 9.13
N ASP A 46 1.62 6.60 8.18
CA ASP A 46 2.03 6.52 6.77
C ASP A 46 3.53 6.75 6.61
N SER A 47 4.11 7.72 7.34
CA SER A 47 5.54 8.01 7.31
C SER A 47 6.37 6.83 7.83
N ILE A 48 5.94 6.19 8.92
CA ILE A 48 6.59 4.97 9.44
C ILE A 48 6.49 3.84 8.40
N ALA A 49 5.33 3.66 7.76
CA ALA A 49 5.16 2.65 6.73
C ALA A 49 6.10 2.89 5.53
N GLN A 50 6.30 4.16 5.15
CA GLN A 50 7.24 4.56 4.11
C GLN A 50 8.71 4.26 4.48
N LEU A 51 9.05 4.24 5.77
CA LEU A 51 10.37 3.82 6.27
C LEU A 51 10.52 2.29 6.33
N LEU A 52 9.44 1.56 6.63
CA LEU A 52 9.46 0.10 6.74
C LEU A 52 9.52 -0.59 5.36
N PHE A 53 8.80 -0.08 4.36
CA PHE A 53 8.69 -0.77 3.08
C PHE A 53 10.04 -1.02 2.37
N PRO A 54 11.00 -0.07 2.30
CA PRO A 54 12.26 -0.29 1.60
C PRO A 54 13.10 -1.38 2.26
N VAL A 55 13.00 -1.48 3.60
CA VAL A 55 13.64 -2.54 4.38
C VAL A 55 13.01 -3.90 4.06
N MET A 56 11.68 -3.98 3.99
CA MET A 56 10.96 -5.22 3.65
C MET A 56 11.26 -5.72 2.23
N VAL A 57 11.43 -4.81 1.28
CA VAL A 57 11.72 -5.13 -0.14
C VAL A 57 13.20 -5.42 -0.40
N PHE A 58 14.06 -5.16 0.60
CA PHE A 58 15.50 -5.32 0.49
C PHE A 58 15.89 -6.75 0.06
N GLY A 59 16.84 -6.86 -0.86
CA GLY A 59 17.24 -8.12 -1.49
C GLY A 59 16.32 -8.56 -2.63
N GLY A 60 15.02 -8.69 -2.39
CA GLY A 60 14.06 -9.23 -3.36
C GLY A 60 13.95 -8.40 -4.64
N ALA A 61 13.71 -7.08 -4.52
CA ALA A 61 13.58 -6.22 -5.71
C ALA A 61 14.91 -6.01 -6.45
N GLN A 62 16.04 -5.96 -5.73
CA GLN A 62 17.35 -5.77 -6.35
C GLN A 62 17.75 -7.00 -7.17
N ALA A 63 17.49 -8.21 -6.66
CA ALA A 63 17.71 -9.44 -7.38
C ALA A 63 16.87 -9.51 -8.67
N LEU A 64 15.60 -9.07 -8.60
CA LEU A 64 14.70 -8.94 -9.75
C LEU A 64 15.17 -7.95 -10.81
N ILE A 65 15.93 -6.91 -10.47
CA ILE A 65 16.44 -5.97 -11.48
C ILE A 65 17.71 -6.53 -12.13
N HIS A 66 18.61 -7.08 -11.32
CA HIS A 66 19.95 -7.46 -11.78
C HIS A 66 19.98 -8.81 -12.50
N PHE A 67 19.25 -9.82 -12.00
CA PHE A 67 19.32 -11.18 -12.52
C PHE A 67 18.19 -11.52 -13.49
N TYR A 68 17.08 -10.78 -13.50
CA TYR A 68 15.98 -11.08 -14.40
C TYR A 68 16.34 -11.09 -15.91
N PRO A 69 17.16 -10.16 -16.46
CA PRO A 69 17.47 -10.16 -17.89
C PRO A 69 18.40 -11.32 -18.33
N SER A 70 19.16 -11.89 -17.41
CA SER A 70 20.16 -12.95 -17.70
C SER A 70 19.66 -14.37 -17.45
N LEU A 71 18.42 -14.53 -16.95
CA LEU A 71 17.84 -15.83 -16.60
C LEU A 71 16.91 -16.38 -17.69
N SER A 72 16.82 -17.71 -17.78
CA SER A 72 15.79 -18.41 -18.55
C SER A 72 14.39 -18.18 -17.95
N GLU A 73 13.34 -18.44 -18.73
CA GLU A 73 11.94 -18.22 -18.30
C GLU A 73 11.57 -18.99 -17.01
N ASP A 74 12.03 -20.23 -16.86
CA ASP A 74 11.82 -21.01 -15.64
C ASP A 74 12.49 -20.37 -14.42
N ASN A 75 13.71 -19.88 -14.61
CA ASN A 75 14.48 -19.23 -13.57
C ASN A 75 13.94 -17.84 -13.21
N LYS A 76 13.32 -17.11 -14.16
CA LYS A 76 12.60 -15.85 -13.89
C LYS A 76 11.43 -16.07 -12.94
N ARG A 77 10.66 -17.15 -13.13
CA ARG A 77 9.55 -17.51 -12.23
C ARG A 77 10.06 -17.90 -10.85
N GLN A 78 11.18 -18.61 -10.76
CA GLN A 78 11.82 -18.92 -9.48
C GLN A 78 12.33 -17.67 -8.79
N LEU A 79 12.99 -16.75 -9.51
CA LEU A 79 13.48 -15.48 -8.98
C LEU A 79 12.34 -14.63 -8.40
N PHE A 80 11.20 -14.58 -9.06
CA PHE A 80 10.02 -13.90 -8.52
C PHE A 80 9.51 -14.54 -7.23
N LYS A 81 9.43 -15.88 -7.17
CA LYS A 81 9.09 -16.61 -5.94
C LYS A 81 10.09 -16.32 -4.82
N TYR A 82 11.39 -16.29 -5.12
CA TYR A 82 12.41 -15.90 -4.14
C TYR A 82 12.17 -14.48 -3.62
N GLY A 83 11.89 -13.52 -4.50
CA GLY A 83 11.53 -12.15 -4.10
C GLY A 83 10.34 -12.11 -3.14
N MET A 84 9.27 -12.88 -3.42
CA MET A 84 8.12 -12.99 -2.52
C MET A 84 8.51 -13.60 -1.16
N THR A 85 9.27 -14.69 -1.16
CA THR A 85 9.73 -15.37 0.06
C THR A 85 10.62 -14.47 0.90
N THR A 86 11.52 -13.69 0.28
CA THR A 86 12.36 -12.72 0.97
C THR A 86 11.52 -11.66 1.68
N ILE A 87 10.52 -11.08 1.01
CA ILE A 87 9.62 -10.10 1.63
C ILE A 87 8.90 -10.72 2.83
N LEU A 88 8.39 -11.95 2.70
CA LEU A 88 7.72 -12.64 3.80
C LEU A 88 8.66 -12.87 4.99
N LEU A 89 9.87 -13.34 4.74
CA LEU A 89 10.87 -13.63 5.78
C LEU A 89 11.29 -12.34 6.49
N VAL A 90 11.66 -11.30 5.74
CA VAL A 90 12.06 -10.00 6.33
C VAL A 90 10.89 -9.38 7.11
N SER A 91 9.67 -9.43 6.57
CA SER A 91 8.49 -8.93 7.27
C SER A 91 8.20 -9.72 8.54
N PHE A 92 8.41 -11.03 8.54
CA PHE A 92 8.28 -11.86 9.73
C PHE A 92 9.32 -11.49 10.80
N VAL A 93 10.58 -11.27 10.41
CA VAL A 93 11.64 -10.81 11.32
C VAL A 93 11.29 -9.44 11.90
N ILE A 94 10.83 -8.49 11.07
CA ILE A 94 10.38 -7.17 11.55
C ILE A 94 9.23 -7.32 12.55
N LEU A 95 8.24 -8.17 12.26
CA LEU A 95 7.12 -8.39 13.17
C LEU A 95 7.58 -8.94 14.52
N LEU A 96 8.51 -9.90 14.53
CA LEU A 96 9.10 -10.41 15.77
C LEU A 96 9.84 -9.31 16.54
N LEU A 97 10.63 -8.48 15.85
CA LEU A 97 11.33 -7.35 16.47
C LEU A 97 10.34 -6.33 17.08
N LEU A 98 9.20 -6.09 16.44
CA LEU A 98 8.15 -5.22 16.98
C LEU A 98 7.50 -5.82 18.23
N ILE A 99 7.24 -7.13 18.25
CA ILE A 99 6.68 -7.82 19.43
C ILE A 99 7.67 -7.78 20.60
N VAL A 100 8.93 -8.11 20.34
CA VAL A 100 10.00 -8.09 21.34
C VAL A 100 10.21 -6.67 21.85
N GLY A 101 10.34 -5.68 20.95
CA GLY A 101 10.56 -4.29 21.32
C GLY A 101 9.43 -3.70 22.15
N ASN A 102 8.18 -4.10 21.94
CA ASN A 102 7.04 -3.69 22.77
C ASN A 102 7.18 -4.11 24.24
N THR A 103 7.98 -5.15 24.53
CA THR A 103 8.22 -5.63 25.91
C THR A 103 9.31 -4.82 26.62
N PHE A 104 10.24 -4.22 25.87
CA PHE A 104 11.41 -3.53 26.42
C PHE A 104 11.36 -2.01 26.30
N ILE A 105 10.54 -1.48 25.39
CA ILE A 105 10.49 -0.04 25.07
C ILE A 105 9.12 0.50 25.47
N GLU A 106 9.07 1.25 26.57
CA GLU A 106 7.88 1.96 27.03
C GLU A 106 7.75 3.31 26.31
N TRP A 107 7.35 3.27 25.03
CA TRP A 107 7.01 4.47 24.26
C TRP A 107 5.49 4.59 24.08
N GLU A 108 4.92 5.74 24.45
CA GLU A 108 3.48 6.02 24.31
C GLU A 108 2.97 5.83 22.86
N ASN A 109 3.86 6.07 21.90
CA ASN A 109 3.59 6.03 20.47
C ASN A 109 3.95 4.69 19.80
N TYR A 110 4.37 3.67 20.57
CA TYR A 110 4.81 2.37 20.02
C TYR A 110 3.71 1.67 19.21
N LYS A 111 2.44 1.82 19.62
CA LYS A 111 1.27 1.28 18.92
C LYS A 111 1.17 1.67 17.44
N TYR A 112 1.72 2.83 17.06
CA TYR A 112 1.71 3.29 15.67
C TYR A 112 2.66 2.50 14.77
N LEU A 113 3.72 1.89 15.33
CA LEU A 113 4.58 0.95 14.60
C LEU A 113 3.79 -0.29 14.14
N PHE A 114 2.93 -0.83 15.01
CA PHE A 114 2.06 -1.96 14.67
C PHE A 114 1.01 -1.61 13.62
N TYR A 115 0.48 -0.37 13.63
CA TYR A 115 -0.44 0.09 12.58
C TYR A 115 0.25 0.36 11.24
N ALA A 116 1.51 0.80 11.28
CA ALA A 116 2.31 1.05 10.08
C ALA A 116 2.76 -0.25 9.40
N PHE A 117 3.03 -1.31 10.17
CA PHE A 117 3.47 -2.60 9.66
C PHE A 117 2.61 -3.17 8.52
N PRO A 118 1.27 -3.34 8.64
CA PRO A 118 0.46 -3.89 7.55
C PRO A 118 0.46 -2.99 6.30
N ILE A 119 0.59 -1.67 6.46
CA ILE A 119 0.68 -0.73 5.35
C ILE A 119 2.02 -0.92 4.64
N GLY A 120 3.13 -0.94 5.37
CA GLY A 120 4.46 -1.19 4.84
C GLY A 120 4.56 -2.54 4.12
N PHE A 121 3.94 -3.58 4.69
CA PHE A 121 3.87 -4.91 4.10
C PHE A 121 3.16 -4.92 2.73
N VAL A 122 2.00 -4.26 2.64
CA VAL A 122 1.27 -4.14 1.38
C VAL A 122 2.07 -3.34 0.36
N LEU A 123 2.70 -2.23 0.77
CA LEU A 123 3.57 -1.43 -0.09
C LEU A 123 4.76 -2.24 -0.61
N ALA A 124 5.33 -3.11 0.22
CA ALA A 124 6.44 -3.96 -0.18
C ALA A 124 6.05 -4.93 -1.30
N PHE A 125 4.91 -5.59 -1.18
CA PHE A 125 4.38 -6.46 -2.23
C PHE A 125 4.05 -5.68 -3.50
N VAL A 126 3.40 -4.53 -3.36
CA VAL A 126 3.09 -3.65 -4.48
C VAL A 126 4.37 -3.29 -5.25
N GLU A 127 5.46 -2.93 -4.57
CA GLU A 127 6.74 -2.64 -5.20
C GLU A 127 7.31 -3.87 -5.91
N LEU A 128 7.26 -5.06 -5.31
CA LEU A 128 7.71 -6.30 -5.95
C LEU A 128 6.93 -6.60 -7.24
N PHE A 129 5.60 -6.54 -7.19
CA PHE A 129 4.74 -6.74 -8.36
C PHE A 129 4.99 -5.67 -9.42
N ARG A 130 5.28 -4.43 -8.99
CA ARG A 130 5.65 -3.33 -9.90
C ARG A 130 6.92 -3.64 -10.65
N ARG A 131 7.98 -4.08 -9.96
CA ARG A 131 9.23 -4.49 -10.60
C ARG A 131 9.01 -5.66 -11.56
N GLN A 132 8.23 -6.66 -11.14
CA GLN A 132 7.96 -7.82 -11.98
C GLN A 132 7.20 -7.44 -13.26
N ALA A 133 6.18 -6.58 -13.18
CA ALA A 133 5.46 -6.22 -14.39
C ALA A 133 6.22 -5.22 -15.27
N THR A 134 7.05 -4.34 -14.69
CA THR A 134 8.02 -3.54 -15.46
C THR A 134 8.95 -4.44 -16.26
N ASN A 135 9.47 -5.50 -15.63
CA ASN A 135 10.34 -6.49 -16.29
C ASN A 135 9.61 -7.30 -17.38
N ILE A 136 8.27 -7.40 -17.33
CA ILE A 136 7.41 -8.04 -18.35
C ILE A 136 6.86 -7.01 -19.36
N GLU A 137 7.31 -5.74 -19.31
CA GLU A 137 6.80 -4.61 -20.12
C GLU A 137 5.29 -4.30 -19.91
N LYS A 138 4.66 -4.75 -18.81
CA LYS A 138 3.25 -4.50 -18.45
C LYS A 138 3.13 -3.51 -17.29
N LEU A 139 3.43 -2.24 -17.55
CA LEU A 139 3.45 -1.16 -16.53
C LEU A 139 2.07 -0.78 -15.96
N GLU A 140 0.99 -1.09 -16.68
CA GLU A 140 -0.39 -0.73 -16.35
C GLU A 140 -0.97 -1.54 -15.17
N VAL A 141 -0.59 -2.81 -15.02
CA VAL A 141 -1.15 -3.70 -14.00
C VAL A 141 -0.70 -3.31 -12.58
N PRO A 142 0.59 -3.13 -12.27
CA PRO A 142 1.01 -2.80 -10.90
C PRO A 142 0.53 -1.43 -10.43
N THR A 143 0.49 -0.46 -11.35
CA THR A 143 0.04 0.90 -11.04
C THR A 143 -1.42 0.89 -10.58
N PHE A 144 -2.25 0.02 -11.15
CA PHE A 144 -3.62 -0.20 -10.70
C PHE A 144 -3.66 -0.71 -9.25
N TYR A 145 -2.90 -1.76 -8.92
CA TYR A 145 -2.85 -2.32 -7.57
C TYR A 145 -2.32 -1.31 -6.54
N GLU A 146 -1.27 -0.55 -6.90
CA GLU A 146 -0.64 0.45 -6.03
C GLU A 146 -1.57 1.64 -5.71
N LYS A 147 -2.28 2.15 -6.73
CA LYS A 147 -2.97 3.44 -6.61
C LYS A 147 -4.46 3.32 -6.38
N ILE A 148 -5.12 2.28 -6.89
CA ILE A 148 -6.59 2.18 -6.87
C ILE A 148 -7.07 1.38 -5.66
N ILE A 149 -6.50 0.19 -5.42
CA ILE A 149 -7.00 -0.73 -4.39
C ILE A 149 -6.98 -0.11 -2.98
N PRO A 150 -5.87 0.52 -2.51
CA PRO A 150 -5.85 1.15 -1.19
C PRO A 150 -6.78 2.35 -1.08
N LYS A 151 -7.17 2.96 -2.20
CA LYS A 151 -8.08 4.13 -2.22
C LYS A 151 -9.55 3.72 -2.22
N ILE A 152 -9.92 2.66 -2.95
CA ILE A 152 -11.28 2.10 -2.92
C ILE A 152 -11.61 1.59 -1.52
N GLU A 153 -10.68 0.88 -0.87
CA GLU A 153 -10.92 0.34 0.48
C GLU A 153 -11.13 1.45 1.51
N ARG A 154 -10.42 2.58 1.37
CA ARG A 154 -10.61 3.76 2.22
C ARG A 154 -11.96 4.44 2.00
N VAL A 155 -12.40 4.61 0.74
CA VAL A 155 -13.71 5.18 0.42
C VAL A 155 -14.84 4.30 0.96
N ARG A 156 -14.72 2.97 0.80
CA ARG A 156 -15.69 2.00 1.33
C ARG A 156 -15.84 2.11 2.85
N LYS A 157 -14.73 2.20 3.59
CA LYS A 157 -14.74 2.39 5.05
C LYS A 157 -15.37 3.72 5.44
N GLY A 158 -15.08 4.80 4.72
CA GLY A 158 -15.66 6.13 4.95
C GLY A 158 -17.17 6.16 4.79
N ILE A 159 -17.71 5.58 3.72
CA ILE A 159 -19.16 5.49 3.48
C ILE A 159 -19.85 4.66 4.56
N THR A 160 -19.26 3.52 4.93
CA THR A 160 -19.80 2.64 5.98
C THR A 160 -19.87 3.37 7.32
N HIS A 161 -18.83 4.14 7.66
CA HIS A 161 -18.80 4.93 8.88
C HIS A 161 -19.81 6.09 8.86
N HIS A 162 -19.96 6.78 7.73
CA HIS A 162 -20.93 7.87 7.60
C HIS A 162 -22.38 7.37 7.70
N LEU A 163 -22.71 6.24 7.06
CA LEU A 163 -24.02 5.58 7.19
C LEU A 163 -24.29 5.12 8.64
N PHE A 164 -23.26 4.66 9.35
CA PHE A 164 -23.37 4.32 10.77
C PHE A 164 -23.71 5.54 11.63
N LEU A 165 -23.08 6.70 11.38
CA LEU A 165 -23.36 7.94 12.10
C LEU A 165 -24.77 8.48 11.82
N LEU A 166 -25.25 8.39 10.57
CA LEU A 166 -26.62 8.76 10.20
C LEU A 166 -27.66 7.86 10.89
N ARG A 167 -27.41 6.55 10.93
CA ARG A 167 -28.25 5.58 11.64
C ARG A 167 -28.29 5.82 13.16
N ASN A 168 -27.18 6.23 13.76
CA ASN A 168 -27.13 6.47 15.21
C ASN A 168 -27.74 7.83 15.60
N LYS A 169 -27.66 8.84 14.73
CA LYS A 169 -28.37 10.12 14.93
C LYS A 169 -29.89 9.93 14.92
N THR A 170 -30.45 9.17 13.97
CA THR A 170 -31.91 8.93 13.89
C THR A 170 -32.46 8.14 15.08
N LYS A 171 -31.72 7.17 15.62
CA LYS A 171 -32.13 6.47 16.86
C LYS A 171 -32.20 7.38 18.09
N LYS A 172 -31.31 8.36 18.20
CA LYS A 172 -31.23 9.28 19.36
C LYS A 172 -32.32 10.35 19.35
N THR A 173 -32.92 10.63 18.19
CA THR A 173 -34.05 11.58 18.04
C THR A 173 -35.42 10.92 18.28
N LEU A 174 -35.51 9.59 18.19
CA LEU A 174 -36.75 8.81 18.40
C LEU A 174 -36.93 8.31 19.85
N THR A 175 -35.96 8.55 20.73
CA THR A 175 -35.99 8.15 22.17
C THR A 175 -36.02 9.36 23.12
N ARG A 176 -36.41 10.53 22.62
CA ARG A 176 -36.68 11.74 23.41
C ARG A 176 -38.11 12.18 23.23
#